data_AF-A0AA88X948-F1
#
_entry.id   AF-A0AA88X948-F1
#
_cell.length_a   1.000
_cell.length_b   1.000
_cell.length_c   1.000
_cell.angle_alpha   90.00
_cell.angle_beta   90.00
_cell.angle_gamma   90.00
#
_symmetry.space_group_name_H-M   'P 1'
#
loop_
_entity.id
_entity.type
_entity.pdbx_description
1 polymer ?
#
loop_
_entity_poly.entity_id
_entity_poly.type
_entity_poly.pdbx_seq_one_letter_code
_entity_poly.pdbx_strand_id
1 'polypeptide(L)'
;MNVVGCKWVNKTKLWQNGSLERLKARLVAKGFKQIPGVDFLETFSPVIKPATIRIVLTIALARNWDIRQLDVKNAFLHGYLTEPVFMEQPPRFQDPYKLRHVCKLNRALYGLRQAPRAWFDCFITFLLATGFFCSTADSSLFVHRSSRGTILLLLYVDDIILTDWARCPDTRRSTTGFCTFLGSNCISWSAKKQATVARSSTEAEYRALASTAAEITWLSFVLRDIGVYLSHPPALFCDNISALHLTINPVFPAA
;
A
#
# COMPACT_ATOMS: atom_id res chain seq x y z
N MET A 1 -27.58 -4.30 -19.31
CA MET A 1 -26.49 -3.32 -19.48
C MET A 1 -26.64 -2.28 -18.40
N ASN A 2 -25.74 -2.22 -17.42
CA ASN A 2 -25.76 -1.16 -16.41
C ASN A 2 -25.08 0.09 -16.98
N VAL A 3 -25.52 1.28 -16.56
CA VAL A 3 -24.95 2.56 -17.00
C VAL A 3 -24.56 3.36 -15.77
N VAL A 4 -23.26 3.60 -15.60
CA VAL A 4 -22.71 4.29 -14.44
C VAL A 4 -22.95 5.79 -14.60
N GLY A 5 -23.70 6.39 -13.68
CA GLY A 5 -23.86 7.84 -13.72
C GLY A 5 -22.58 8.60 -13.36
N CYS A 6 -22.50 9.89 -13.70
CA CYS A 6 -21.31 10.71 -13.39
C CYS A 6 -21.66 12.07 -12.77
N LYS A 7 -20.66 12.76 -12.20
CA LYS A 7 -20.78 14.13 -11.68
C LYS A 7 -19.47 14.91 -11.81
N TRP A 8 -19.59 16.23 -11.90
CA TRP A 8 -18.45 17.13 -11.75
C TRP A 8 -18.14 17.34 -10.26
N VAL A 9 -16.87 17.18 -9.88
CA VAL A 9 -16.35 17.53 -8.56
C VAL A 9 -15.41 18.71 -8.73
N ASN A 10 -15.78 19.85 -8.14
CA ASN A 10 -15.01 21.08 -8.18
C ASN A 10 -14.21 21.23 -6.88
N LYS A 11 -12.94 21.63 -6.98
CA LYS A 11 -12.08 21.94 -5.85
C LYS A 11 -11.29 23.21 -6.13
N THR A 12 -11.49 24.21 -5.29
CA THR A 12 -10.63 25.39 -5.23
C THR A 12 -9.32 25.00 -4.57
N LYS A 13 -8.21 25.33 -5.22
CA LYS A 13 -6.89 25.36 -4.61
C LYS A 13 -6.54 26.80 -4.24
N LEU A 14 -6.01 26.98 -3.04
CA LEU A 14 -5.50 28.24 -2.53
C LEU A 14 -4.00 28.12 -2.28
N TRP A 15 -3.28 29.23 -2.45
CA TRP A 15 -1.91 29.40 -1.98
C TRP A 15 -1.86 29.44 -0.45
N GLN A 16 -0.65 29.32 0.14
CA GLN A 16 -0.47 29.40 1.59
C GLN A 16 -0.93 30.73 2.21
N ASN A 17 -0.91 31.82 1.44
CA ASN A 17 -1.43 33.13 1.84
C ASN A 17 -2.96 33.28 1.68
N GLY A 18 -3.69 32.19 1.38
CA GLY A 18 -5.14 32.18 1.21
C GLY A 18 -5.66 32.68 -0.14
N SER A 19 -4.81 33.23 -1.01
CA SER A 19 -5.20 33.69 -2.35
C SER A 19 -5.45 32.52 -3.31
N LEU A 20 -6.22 32.75 -4.39
CA LEU A 20 -6.59 31.72 -5.35
C LEU A 20 -5.39 31.21 -6.16
N GLU A 21 -5.03 29.92 -6.02
CA GLU A 21 -4.06 29.25 -6.92
C GLU A 21 -4.76 28.81 -8.20
N ARG A 22 -5.81 27.98 -8.07
CA ARG A 22 -6.40 27.29 -9.22
C ARG A 22 -7.79 26.72 -8.92
N LEU A 23 -8.72 26.92 -9.84
CA LEU A 23 -9.96 26.14 -9.88
C LEU A 23 -9.70 24.81 -10.58
N LYS A 24 -10.05 23.69 -9.95
CA LYS A 24 -10.00 22.35 -10.55
C LYS A 24 -11.41 21.78 -10.66
N ALA A 25 -11.76 21.27 -11.83
CA ALA A 25 -12.92 20.41 -12.03
C ALA A 25 -12.44 19.00 -12.40
N ARG A 26 -13.12 17.97 -11.90
CA ARG A 26 -12.88 16.56 -12.24
C ARG A 26 -14.21 15.90 -12.57
N LEU A 27 -14.27 15.15 -13.67
CA LEU A 27 -15.39 14.24 -13.91
C LEU A 27 -15.17 12.97 -13.09
N VAL A 28 -16.18 12.59 -12.31
CA VAL A 28 -16.12 11.46 -11.38
C VAL A 28 -17.31 10.53 -11.64
N ALA A 29 -17.03 9.26 -11.85
CA ALA A 29 -18.04 8.22 -12.00
C ALA A 29 -18.69 7.90 -10.63
N LYS A 30 -19.99 7.59 -10.64
CA LYS A 30 -20.77 7.20 -9.45
C LYS A 30 -20.59 5.69 -9.16
N GLY A 31 -19.35 5.21 -9.06
CA GLY A 31 -19.05 3.76 -8.94
C GLY A 31 -19.58 3.09 -7.66
N PHE A 32 -20.10 3.84 -6.70
CA PHE A 32 -20.92 3.27 -5.63
C PHE A 32 -22.17 2.54 -6.17
N LYS A 33 -22.67 2.91 -7.37
CA LYS A 33 -23.75 2.23 -8.12
C LYS A 33 -23.29 1.06 -9.01
N GLN A 34 -21.99 0.76 -9.09
CA GLN A 34 -21.51 -0.41 -9.85
C GLN A 34 -21.81 -1.71 -9.11
N ILE A 35 -22.13 -2.74 -9.87
CA ILE A 35 -22.54 -4.08 -9.41
C ILE A 35 -21.36 -5.06 -9.63
N PRO A 36 -20.88 -5.75 -8.57
CA PRO A 36 -19.88 -6.81 -8.72
C PRO A 36 -20.36 -7.92 -9.65
N GLY A 37 -19.46 -8.46 -10.47
CA GLY A 37 -19.79 -9.49 -11.46
C GLY A 37 -20.48 -8.98 -12.73
N VAL A 38 -20.81 -7.68 -12.80
CA VAL A 38 -21.42 -7.05 -13.99
C VAL A 38 -20.56 -5.89 -14.50
N ASP A 39 -20.20 -4.94 -13.64
CA ASP A 39 -19.43 -3.74 -14.00
C ASP A 39 -17.92 -3.85 -13.71
N PHE A 40 -17.54 -4.87 -12.95
CA PHE A 40 -16.18 -5.24 -12.58
C PHE A 40 -16.18 -6.66 -12.01
N LEU A 41 -15.11 -7.41 -12.23
CA LEU A 41 -14.89 -8.70 -11.58
C LEU A 41 -14.12 -8.52 -10.27
N GLU A 42 -13.08 -7.68 -10.29
CA GLU A 42 -12.17 -7.48 -9.15
C GLU A 42 -11.82 -6.00 -8.95
N THR A 43 -11.62 -5.61 -7.69
CA THR A 43 -11.28 -4.22 -7.31
C THR A 43 -10.02 -4.13 -6.45
N PHE A 44 -9.40 -5.26 -6.12
CA PHE A 44 -8.24 -5.30 -5.24
C PHE A 44 -7.04 -4.67 -5.95
N SER A 45 -6.50 -3.62 -5.33
CA SER A 45 -5.20 -3.05 -5.67
C SER A 45 -4.31 -3.24 -4.43
N PRO A 46 -3.11 -3.78 -4.56
CA PRO A 46 -2.14 -3.82 -3.47
C PRO A 46 -1.84 -2.42 -2.92
N VAL A 47 -1.44 -2.41 -1.65
CA VAL A 47 -1.04 -1.22 -0.89
C VAL A 47 0.21 -1.59 -0.11
N ILE A 48 1.30 -0.86 -0.33
CA ILE A 48 2.58 -1.09 0.36
C ILE A 48 2.39 -1.07 1.88
N LYS A 49 2.98 -2.05 2.60
CA LYS A 49 2.87 -2.06 4.07
C LYS A 49 3.69 -0.91 4.68
N PRO A 50 3.18 -0.23 5.74
CA PRO A 50 3.97 0.77 6.47
C PRO A 50 5.30 0.27 7.01
N ALA A 51 5.40 -1.02 7.35
CA ALA A 51 6.65 -1.67 7.73
C ALA A 51 7.66 -1.70 6.57
N THR A 52 7.23 -2.02 5.34
CA THR A 52 8.09 -1.99 4.14
C THR A 52 8.63 -0.58 3.89
N ILE A 53 7.76 0.44 3.98
CA ILE A 53 8.18 1.85 3.88
C ILE A 53 9.27 2.15 4.92
N ARG A 54 9.08 1.77 6.18
CA ARG A 54 10.03 2.02 7.26
C ARG A 54 11.34 1.24 7.13
N ILE A 55 11.33 -0.01 6.68
CA ILE A 55 12.53 -0.79 6.36
C ILE A 55 13.35 -0.05 5.31
N VAL A 56 12.69 0.33 4.22
CA VAL A 56 13.33 0.89 3.04
C VAL A 56 13.88 2.30 3.36
N LEU A 57 13.11 3.13 4.08
CA LEU A 57 13.62 4.38 4.68
C LEU A 57 14.80 4.13 5.61
N THR A 58 14.76 3.11 6.48
CA THR A 58 15.84 2.79 7.43
C THR A 58 17.12 2.34 6.73
N ILE A 59 17.01 1.57 5.64
CA ILE A 59 18.15 1.11 4.85
C ILE A 59 18.76 2.26 4.07
N ALA A 60 17.94 3.12 3.47
CA ALA A 60 18.41 4.33 2.84
C ALA A 60 19.11 5.26 3.83
N LEU A 61 18.53 5.46 5.02
CA LEU A 61 19.14 6.16 6.15
C LEU A 61 20.40 5.48 6.70
N ALA A 62 20.60 4.19 6.48
CA ALA A 62 21.82 3.49 6.87
C ALA A 62 22.89 3.52 5.76
N ARG A 63 22.53 3.84 4.51
CA ARG A 63 23.40 3.73 3.32
C ARG A 63 23.61 5.03 2.53
N ASN A 64 22.97 6.14 2.94
CA ASN A 64 23.12 7.48 2.36
C ASN A 64 22.79 7.58 0.85
N TRP A 65 21.67 6.98 0.47
CA TRP A 65 20.96 7.22 -0.81
C TRP A 65 20.24 8.63 -0.70
N ASP A 66 19.78 9.40 -1.74
CA ASP A 66 19.17 10.80 -1.66
C ASP A 66 17.71 11.07 -2.24
N ILE A 67 16.74 11.52 -1.39
CA ILE A 67 15.24 11.26 -1.41
C ILE A 67 14.45 11.84 -2.59
N ARG A 68 13.45 11.08 -3.13
CA ARG A 68 12.44 11.61 -4.10
C ARG A 68 11.00 11.08 -3.95
N GLN A 69 10.03 11.95 -3.64
CA GLN A 69 8.60 11.62 -3.86
C GLN A 69 8.18 11.97 -5.30
N LEU A 70 7.39 11.12 -5.95
CA LEU A 70 6.82 11.36 -7.28
C LEU A 70 5.29 11.32 -7.21
N ASP A 71 4.62 12.37 -7.72
CA ASP A 71 3.16 12.48 -7.86
C ASP A 71 2.76 12.24 -9.33
N VAL A 72 2.01 11.17 -9.59
CA VAL A 72 1.53 10.86 -10.95
C VAL A 72 0.24 11.61 -11.24
N LYS A 73 0.38 12.72 -11.98
CA LYS A 73 -0.75 13.54 -12.42
C LYS A 73 -1.80 12.71 -13.17
N ASN A 74 -2.97 12.59 -12.54
CA ASN A 74 -4.13 11.85 -13.03
C ASN A 74 -3.91 10.33 -13.20
N ALA A 75 -3.10 9.70 -12.33
CA ALA A 75 -2.83 8.26 -12.25
C ALA A 75 -3.93 7.35 -12.84
N PHE A 76 -5.15 7.38 -12.30
CA PHE A 76 -6.25 6.51 -12.76
C PHE A 76 -6.62 6.66 -14.25
N LEU A 77 -6.41 7.82 -14.88
CA LEU A 77 -6.68 7.99 -16.31
C LEU A 77 -5.66 7.25 -17.20
N HIS A 78 -4.51 6.86 -16.66
CA HIS A 78 -3.53 6.06 -17.39
C HIS A 78 -3.92 4.58 -17.43
N GLY A 79 -4.66 4.10 -16.43
CA GLY A 79 -5.16 2.73 -16.36
C GLY A 79 -6.20 2.39 -17.42
N TYR A 80 -6.06 1.21 -18.04
CA TYR A 80 -7.03 0.66 -19.00
C TYR A 80 -8.09 -0.19 -18.29
N LEU A 81 -9.33 -0.16 -18.77
CA LEU A 81 -10.40 -0.99 -18.24
C LEU A 81 -10.46 -2.30 -19.03
N THR A 82 -10.39 -3.43 -18.33
CA THR A 82 -10.59 -4.77 -18.91
C THR A 82 -12.06 -5.02 -19.22
N GLU A 83 -12.95 -4.67 -18.29
CA GLU A 83 -14.39 -4.79 -18.46
C GLU A 83 -15.00 -3.57 -19.20
N PRO A 84 -16.02 -3.77 -20.06
CA PRO A 84 -16.66 -2.67 -20.77
C PRO A 84 -17.59 -1.86 -19.84
N VAL A 85 -17.07 -0.78 -19.27
CA VAL A 85 -17.86 0.16 -18.47
C VAL A 85 -18.52 1.22 -19.36
N PHE A 86 -19.83 1.41 -19.19
CA PHE A 86 -20.61 2.44 -19.86
C PHE A 86 -21.07 3.50 -18.86
N MET A 87 -21.05 4.76 -19.28
CA MET A 87 -21.30 5.92 -18.42
C MET A 87 -22.35 6.87 -19.03
N GLU A 88 -23.17 7.49 -18.18
CA GLU A 88 -24.02 8.62 -18.57
C GLU A 88 -23.16 9.72 -19.23
N GLN A 89 -23.70 10.36 -20.28
CA GLN A 89 -23.06 11.54 -20.88
C GLN A 89 -22.85 12.63 -19.82
N PRO A 90 -21.68 13.29 -19.77
CA PRO A 90 -21.35 14.21 -18.69
C PRO A 90 -22.36 15.36 -18.61
N PRO A 91 -22.82 15.78 -17.41
CA PRO A 91 -23.69 16.94 -17.28
C PRO A 91 -23.07 18.17 -17.97
N ARG A 92 -23.88 18.87 -18.77
CA ARG A 92 -23.49 19.99 -19.66
C ARG A 92 -22.67 19.63 -20.91
N PHE A 93 -22.44 18.34 -21.19
CA PHE A 93 -21.79 17.83 -22.41
C PHE A 93 -22.63 16.72 -23.06
N GLN A 94 -23.96 16.83 -22.97
CA GLN A 94 -24.90 15.89 -23.57
C GLN A 94 -25.17 16.30 -25.03
N ASP A 95 -25.09 15.35 -25.96
CA ASP A 95 -25.44 15.56 -27.37
C ASP A 95 -26.97 15.74 -27.49
N PRO A 96 -27.47 16.91 -27.92
CA PRO A 96 -28.91 17.18 -27.99
C PRO A 96 -29.63 16.30 -29.03
N TYR A 97 -28.92 15.78 -30.03
CA TYR A 97 -29.46 14.88 -31.05
C TYR A 97 -29.35 13.40 -30.62
N LYS A 98 -28.56 13.09 -29.58
CA LYS A 98 -28.27 11.71 -29.15
C LYS A 98 -28.43 11.53 -27.63
N LEU A 99 -29.52 12.05 -27.08
CA LEU A 99 -29.84 12.00 -25.64
C LEU A 99 -29.81 10.58 -25.03
N ARG A 100 -30.10 9.53 -25.81
CA ARG A 100 -30.06 8.12 -25.36
C ARG A 100 -28.69 7.45 -25.47
N HIS A 101 -27.68 8.11 -26.03
CA HIS A 101 -26.34 7.54 -26.12
C HIS A 101 -25.61 7.57 -24.77
N VAL A 102 -24.68 6.64 -24.60
CA VAL A 102 -23.82 6.50 -23.42
C VAL A 102 -22.36 6.50 -23.85
N CYS A 103 -21.47 6.96 -22.97
CA CYS A 103 -20.04 6.94 -23.21
C CYS A 103 -19.48 5.56 -22.81
N LYS A 104 -18.86 4.82 -23.74
CA LYS A 104 -18.00 3.69 -23.38
C LYS A 104 -16.67 4.23 -22.84
N LEU A 105 -16.26 3.78 -21.66
CA LEU A 105 -14.99 4.18 -21.06
C LEU A 105 -13.87 3.25 -21.55
N ASN A 106 -12.84 3.83 -22.18
CA ASN A 106 -11.63 3.10 -22.63
C ASN A 106 -10.52 3.10 -21.56
N ARG A 107 -10.60 4.02 -20.59
CA ARG A 107 -9.64 4.26 -19.51
C ARG A 107 -10.41 4.44 -18.21
N ALA A 108 -9.80 4.11 -17.09
CA ALA A 108 -10.46 4.25 -15.80
C ALA A 108 -10.70 5.73 -15.45
N LEU A 109 -11.79 5.99 -14.72
CA LEU A 109 -12.15 7.30 -14.20
C LEU A 109 -12.16 7.28 -12.68
N TYR A 110 -11.85 8.42 -12.07
CA TYR A 110 -12.04 8.63 -10.63
C TYR A 110 -13.46 8.24 -10.22
N GLY A 111 -13.57 7.50 -9.12
CA GLY A 111 -14.85 7.04 -8.57
C GLY A 111 -15.36 5.70 -9.13
N LEU A 112 -14.73 5.11 -10.16
CA LEU A 112 -14.94 3.69 -10.49
C LEU A 112 -14.27 2.81 -9.42
N ARG A 113 -14.87 1.66 -9.10
CA ARG A 113 -14.33 0.75 -8.07
C ARG A 113 -13.03 0.05 -8.49
N GLN A 114 -12.87 -0.28 -9.77
CA GLN A 114 -11.67 -0.92 -10.30
C GLN A 114 -10.54 0.05 -10.70
N ALA A 115 -10.75 1.38 -10.60
CA ALA A 115 -9.78 2.37 -11.07
C ALA A 115 -8.37 2.26 -10.44
N PRO A 116 -8.22 2.00 -9.13
CA PRO A 116 -6.89 1.82 -8.54
C PRO A 116 -6.15 0.61 -9.11
N ARG A 117 -6.86 -0.51 -9.33
CA ARG A 117 -6.29 -1.72 -9.95
C ARG A 117 -5.89 -1.48 -11.40
N ALA A 118 -6.77 -0.89 -12.21
CA ALA A 118 -6.48 -0.56 -13.60
C ALA A 118 -5.22 0.32 -13.74
N TRP A 119 -4.99 1.24 -12.80
CA TRP A 119 -3.75 2.01 -12.70
C TRP A 119 -2.55 1.14 -12.28
N PHE A 120 -2.69 0.36 -11.21
CA PHE A 120 -1.66 -0.53 -10.69
C PHE A 120 -1.15 -1.52 -11.74
N ASP A 121 -2.04 -2.22 -12.43
CA ASP A 121 -1.73 -3.20 -13.48
C ASP A 121 -0.95 -2.54 -14.65
N CYS A 122 -1.39 -1.33 -15.06
CA CYS A 122 -0.71 -0.55 -16.09
C CYS A 122 0.70 -0.10 -15.64
N PHE A 123 0.84 0.34 -14.39
CA PHE A 123 2.11 0.84 -13.86
C PHE A 123 3.11 -0.30 -13.60
N ILE A 124 2.67 -1.45 -13.09
CA ILE A 124 3.50 -2.67 -13.01
C ILE A 124 4.01 -3.07 -14.38
N THR A 125 3.12 -3.13 -15.39
CA THR A 125 3.51 -3.54 -16.75
C THR A 125 4.64 -2.65 -17.28
N PHE A 126 4.56 -1.33 -17.03
CA PHE A 126 5.63 -0.39 -17.34
C PHE A 126 6.92 -0.64 -16.53
N LEU A 127 6.84 -0.80 -15.21
CA LEU A 127 8.00 -1.06 -14.36
C LEU A 127 8.75 -2.33 -14.77
N LEU A 128 8.03 -3.44 -14.98
CA LEU A 128 8.61 -4.71 -15.44
C LEU A 128 9.28 -4.56 -16.81
N ALA A 129 8.64 -3.86 -17.75
CA ALA A 129 9.23 -3.56 -19.06
C ALA A 129 10.50 -2.69 -18.99
N THR A 130 10.63 -1.85 -17.95
CA THR A 130 11.85 -1.08 -17.66
C THR A 130 12.91 -1.82 -16.84
N GLY A 131 12.72 -3.12 -16.56
CA GLY A 131 13.71 -3.97 -15.88
C GLY A 131 13.62 -3.99 -14.36
N PHE A 132 12.58 -3.43 -13.74
CA PHE A 132 12.28 -3.69 -12.33
C PHE A 132 11.74 -5.12 -12.18
N PHE A 133 11.96 -5.71 -11.01
CA PHE A 133 11.23 -6.90 -10.55
C PHE A 133 10.46 -6.58 -9.27
N CYS A 134 9.37 -7.31 -9.05
CA CYS A 134 8.54 -7.17 -7.85
C CYS A 134 9.10 -8.02 -6.70
N SER A 135 9.00 -7.53 -5.46
CA SER A 135 9.34 -8.31 -4.27
C SER A 135 8.34 -9.46 -4.07
N THR A 136 8.87 -10.63 -3.68
CA THR A 136 8.07 -11.79 -3.30
C THR A 136 7.37 -11.60 -1.95
N ALA A 137 7.92 -10.73 -1.10
CA ALA A 137 7.39 -10.42 0.22
C ALA A 137 6.36 -9.28 0.22
N ASP A 138 6.49 -8.25 -0.63
CA ASP A 138 5.52 -7.15 -0.74
C ASP A 138 5.31 -6.76 -2.21
N SER A 139 4.09 -7.00 -2.71
CA SER A 139 3.73 -6.80 -4.12
C SER A 139 3.68 -5.33 -4.57
N SER A 140 3.93 -4.38 -3.66
CA SER A 140 4.05 -2.95 -3.95
C SER A 140 5.48 -2.42 -3.85
N LEU A 141 6.46 -3.29 -3.55
CA LEU A 141 7.90 -2.98 -3.55
C LEU A 141 8.54 -3.51 -4.83
N PHE A 142 9.14 -2.58 -5.60
CA PHE A 142 9.85 -2.89 -6.83
C PHE A 142 11.33 -2.60 -6.68
N VAL A 143 12.15 -3.47 -7.26
CA VAL A 143 13.61 -3.43 -7.17
C VAL A 143 14.19 -3.46 -8.57
N HIS A 144 15.08 -2.52 -8.88
CA HIS A 144 15.89 -2.55 -10.10
C HIS A 144 17.36 -2.61 -9.69
N ARG A 145 18.12 -3.54 -10.27
CA ARG A 145 19.55 -3.73 -9.98
C ARG A 145 20.36 -3.56 -11.27
N SER A 146 21.44 -2.79 -11.18
CA SER A 146 22.36 -2.54 -12.30
C SER A 146 23.79 -2.45 -11.82
N SER A 147 24.77 -2.43 -12.74
CA SER A 147 26.17 -2.15 -12.42
C SER A 147 26.40 -0.75 -11.82
N ARG A 148 25.44 0.17 -11.97
CA ARG A 148 25.48 1.53 -11.40
C ARG A 148 24.84 1.64 -10.01
N GLY A 149 24.22 0.57 -9.52
CA GLY A 149 23.54 0.54 -8.22
C GLY A 149 22.14 -0.07 -8.26
N THR A 150 21.48 -0.02 -7.10
CA THR A 150 20.14 -0.55 -6.84
C THR A 150 19.15 0.60 -6.62
N ILE A 151 17.99 0.53 -7.25
CA ILE A 151 16.86 1.45 -7.04
C ILE A 151 15.74 0.66 -6.35
N LEU A 152 15.20 1.22 -5.26
CA LEU A 152 13.99 0.74 -4.61
C LEU A 152 12.84 1.72 -4.89
N LEU A 153 11.71 1.20 -5.35
CA LEU A 153 10.51 1.98 -5.64
C LEU A 153 9.34 1.40 -4.84
N LEU A 154 8.68 2.26 -4.07
CA LEU A 154 7.49 1.93 -3.29
C LEU A 154 6.26 2.57 -3.95
N LEU A 155 5.28 1.73 -4.31
CA LEU A 155 4.04 2.18 -4.92
C LEU A 155 2.92 2.30 -3.88
N TYR A 156 2.42 3.51 -3.64
CA TYR A 156 1.30 3.77 -2.73
C TYR A 156 0.18 4.53 -3.47
N VAL A 157 -0.55 3.80 -4.31
CA VAL A 157 -1.68 4.33 -5.11
C VAL A 157 -1.23 5.45 -6.06
N ASP A 158 -1.71 6.69 -5.89
CA ASP A 158 -1.37 7.85 -6.74
C ASP A 158 0.02 8.44 -6.37
N ASP A 159 0.53 8.13 -5.17
CA ASP A 159 1.82 8.58 -4.63
C ASP A 159 2.89 7.48 -4.77
N ILE A 160 4.05 7.85 -5.30
CA ILE A 160 5.22 6.96 -5.38
C ILE A 160 6.30 7.52 -4.45
N ILE A 161 6.84 6.66 -3.59
CA ILE A 161 7.99 7.00 -2.75
C ILE A 161 9.21 6.29 -3.35
N LEU A 162 10.08 7.05 -4.01
CA LEU A 162 11.42 6.62 -4.39
C LEU A 162 12.33 7.04 -3.23
N THR A 163 12.77 6.04 -2.46
CA THR A 163 13.28 6.33 -1.13
C THR A 163 14.76 6.49 -1.08
N ASP A 164 15.09 7.45 -0.23
CA ASP A 164 16.42 7.58 0.23
C ASP A 164 16.55 8.24 1.64
N TRP A 165 17.65 8.96 1.95
CA TRP A 165 18.03 9.52 3.27
C TRP A 165 17.43 10.88 3.65
N ALA A 166 16.84 10.95 4.84
CA ALA A 166 16.95 11.98 5.90
C ALA A 166 15.86 11.69 6.98
N ARG A 167 16.04 12.13 8.25
CA ARG A 167 15.60 11.38 9.47
C ARG A 167 14.72 12.18 10.46
N CYS A 168 13.82 11.51 11.23
CA CYS A 168 13.57 11.60 12.72
C CYS A 168 12.10 11.27 13.20
N PRO A 169 11.85 10.57 14.35
CA PRO A 169 10.51 10.22 14.93
C PRO A 169 10.15 10.99 16.26
N ASP A 170 9.04 10.83 17.03
CA ASP A 170 8.49 9.62 17.71
C ASP A 170 7.15 9.81 18.53
N THR A 171 6.56 8.72 19.11
CA THR A 171 5.76 8.54 20.40
C THR A 171 4.44 7.68 20.41
N ARG A 172 3.94 7.24 21.61
CA ARG A 172 3.30 5.89 21.89
C ARG A 172 1.93 5.80 22.69
N ARG A 173 1.25 4.63 22.68
CA ARG A 173 0.14 4.13 23.59
C ARG A 173 0.14 2.58 23.74
N SER A 174 -0.42 1.99 24.83
CA SER A 174 -0.32 0.53 25.15
C SER A 174 -1.44 -0.39 24.63
N THR A 175 -1.04 -1.61 24.27
CA THR A 175 -1.58 -2.44 23.18
C THR A 175 -0.80 -3.77 23.10
N THR A 176 -1.24 -4.76 22.30
CA THR A 176 -0.36 -5.84 21.82
C THR A 176 0.77 -5.22 21.02
N GLY A 177 1.91 -5.13 21.71
CA GLY A 177 3.02 -4.27 21.39
C GLY A 177 4.21 -5.11 20.99
N PHE A 178 4.41 -5.27 19.68
CA PHE A 178 5.73 -5.65 19.18
C PHE A 178 6.37 -4.41 18.56
N CYS A 179 7.68 -4.28 18.72
CA CYS A 179 8.50 -3.34 17.96
C CYS A 179 9.72 -4.12 17.48
N THR A 180 9.75 -4.39 16.19
CA THR A 180 10.86 -5.07 15.51
C THR A 180 11.86 -4.02 15.06
N PHE A 181 13.12 -4.21 15.44
CA PHE A 181 14.21 -3.30 15.12
C PHE A 181 15.09 -3.84 14.00
N LEU A 182 15.67 -2.93 13.22
CA LEU A 182 16.80 -3.18 12.32
C LEU A 182 17.98 -2.33 12.82
N GLY A 183 18.94 -2.98 13.47
CA GLY A 183 19.94 -2.28 14.28
C GLY A 183 19.26 -1.51 15.41
N SER A 184 19.50 -0.21 15.48
CA SER A 184 18.91 0.69 16.50
C SER A 184 17.58 1.35 16.09
N ASN A 185 17.03 1.06 14.91
CA ASN A 185 15.82 1.73 14.40
C ASN A 185 14.60 0.78 14.44
N CYS A 186 13.48 1.19 15.08
CA CYS A 186 12.23 0.42 15.05
C CYS A 186 11.58 0.53 13.66
N ILE A 187 11.51 -0.58 12.92
CA ILE A 187 11.05 -0.62 11.53
C ILE A 187 9.61 -1.13 11.40
N SER A 188 9.17 -2.03 12.27
CA SER A 188 7.77 -2.40 12.37
C SER A 188 7.35 -2.34 13.81
N TRP A 189 6.18 -1.78 14.07
CA TRP A 189 5.54 -1.92 15.35
C TRP A 189 4.04 -2.06 15.14
N SER A 190 3.47 -3.06 15.80
CA SER A 190 2.03 -3.10 16.02
C SER A 190 1.76 -2.61 17.42
N ALA A 191 0.76 -1.75 17.50
CA ALA A 191 0.13 -1.34 18.73
C ALA A 191 -1.38 -1.49 18.50
N LYS A 192 -1.91 -2.71 18.72
CA LYS A 192 -3.34 -3.03 18.53
C LYS A 192 -3.92 -3.76 19.74
N LYS A 193 -5.22 -3.62 20.01
CA LYS A 193 -5.92 -4.51 20.96
C LYS A 193 -6.10 -5.89 20.31
N GLN A 194 -5.94 -6.98 21.07
CA GLN A 194 -6.19 -8.33 20.56
C GLN A 194 -7.67 -8.47 20.14
N ALA A 195 -7.91 -9.15 19.02
CA ALA A 195 -9.26 -9.40 18.51
C ALA A 195 -10.04 -10.43 19.35
N THR A 196 -9.30 -11.30 20.05
CA THR A 196 -9.85 -12.33 20.94
C THR A 196 -9.36 -12.04 22.36
N VAL A 197 -10.26 -12.12 23.34
CA VAL A 197 -9.90 -12.01 24.76
C VAL A 197 -8.90 -13.13 25.09
N ALA A 198 -7.77 -12.79 25.68
CA ALA A 198 -6.85 -13.77 26.27
C ALA A 198 -7.32 -14.08 27.70
N ARG A 199 -7.27 -15.36 28.08
CA ARG A 199 -7.68 -15.83 29.41
C ARG A 199 -6.59 -15.68 30.45
N SER A 200 -5.34 -15.48 30.02
CA SER A 200 -4.18 -15.20 30.87
C SER A 200 -3.21 -14.24 30.17
N SER A 201 -2.31 -13.61 30.93
CA SER A 201 -1.18 -12.86 30.38
C SER A 201 -0.25 -13.75 29.53
N THR A 202 0.00 -14.98 29.97
CA THR A 202 0.78 -15.99 29.23
C THR A 202 0.20 -16.26 27.84
N GLU A 203 -1.12 -16.44 27.73
CA GLU A 203 -1.77 -16.64 26.43
C GLU A 203 -1.71 -15.38 25.57
N ALA A 204 -1.89 -14.19 26.17
CA ALA A 204 -1.79 -12.92 25.48
C ALA A 204 -0.40 -12.71 24.87
N GLU A 205 0.66 -12.98 25.63
CA GLU A 205 2.06 -12.85 25.19
C GLU A 205 2.47 -13.93 24.20
N TYR A 206 2.02 -15.19 24.37
CA TYR A 206 2.27 -16.24 23.37
C TYR A 206 1.65 -15.89 22.00
N ARG A 207 0.42 -15.36 21.98
CA ARG A 207 -0.22 -14.84 20.75
C ARG A 207 0.55 -13.65 20.17
N ALA A 208 1.10 -12.77 21.01
CA ALA A 208 1.94 -11.65 20.59
C ALA A 208 3.26 -12.14 19.95
N LEU A 209 3.93 -13.13 20.57
CA LEU A 209 5.13 -13.77 20.04
C LEU A 209 4.90 -14.42 18.68
N ALA A 210 3.84 -15.24 18.54
CA ALA A 210 3.51 -15.88 17.27
C ALA A 210 3.26 -14.85 16.16
N SER A 211 2.55 -13.77 16.46
CA SER A 211 2.32 -12.65 15.54
C SER A 211 3.63 -11.94 15.15
N THR A 212 4.52 -11.76 16.13
CA THR A 212 5.82 -11.10 15.93
C THR A 212 6.80 -11.97 15.13
N ALA A 213 6.80 -13.29 15.35
CA ALA A 213 7.60 -14.25 14.58
C ALA A 213 7.18 -14.28 13.11
N ALA A 214 5.87 -14.22 12.83
CA ALA A 214 5.35 -14.10 11.46
C ALA A 214 5.79 -12.78 10.79
N GLU A 215 5.71 -11.65 11.51
CA GLU A 215 6.20 -10.36 11.02
C GLU A 215 7.72 -10.39 10.76
N ILE A 216 8.53 -10.89 11.71
CA ILE A 216 10.00 -11.05 11.58
C ILE A 216 10.36 -11.92 10.37
N THR A 217 9.63 -13.01 10.15
CA THR A 217 9.83 -13.91 9.00
C THR A 217 9.56 -13.17 7.70
N TRP A 218 8.44 -12.44 7.61
CA TRP A 218 8.11 -11.61 6.46
C TRP A 218 9.13 -10.48 6.21
N LEU A 219 9.56 -9.76 7.26
CA LEU A 219 10.62 -8.75 7.20
C LEU A 219 11.94 -9.34 6.66
N SER A 220 12.28 -10.57 7.06
CA SER A 220 13.49 -11.26 6.58
C SER A 220 13.43 -11.60 5.09
N PHE A 221 12.25 -11.86 4.53
CA PHE A 221 12.07 -11.99 3.08
C PHE A 221 12.18 -10.64 2.35
N VAL A 222 11.58 -9.57 2.88
CA VAL A 222 11.74 -8.21 2.31
C VAL A 222 13.22 -7.81 2.23
N LEU A 223 13.98 -8.03 3.31
CA LEU A 223 15.42 -7.75 3.36
C LEU A 223 16.19 -8.54 2.29
N ARG A 224 15.87 -9.82 2.11
CA ARG A 224 16.48 -10.68 1.08
C ARG A 224 16.20 -10.18 -0.34
N ASP A 225 14.96 -9.79 -0.63
CA ASP A 225 14.53 -9.29 -1.95
C ASP A 225 15.26 -7.99 -2.35
N ILE A 226 15.59 -7.13 -1.39
CA ILE A 226 16.38 -5.91 -1.61
C ILE A 226 17.90 -6.11 -1.46
N GLY A 227 18.36 -7.34 -1.28
CA GLY A 227 19.79 -7.70 -1.23
C GLY A 227 20.48 -7.39 0.11
N VAL A 228 19.73 -7.39 1.21
CA VAL A 228 20.24 -7.32 2.59
C VAL A 228 20.16 -8.71 3.21
N TYR A 229 21.33 -9.31 3.44
CA TYR A 229 21.43 -10.62 4.07
C TYR A 229 21.76 -10.45 5.56
N LEU A 230 20.97 -11.08 6.43
CA LEU A 230 21.22 -11.13 7.86
C LEU A 230 22.28 -12.20 8.15
N SER A 231 23.32 -11.85 8.91
CA SER A 231 24.39 -12.79 9.30
C SER A 231 23.96 -13.83 10.34
N HIS A 232 22.90 -13.53 11.10
CA HIS A 232 22.32 -14.39 12.12
C HIS A 232 20.79 -14.36 12.03
N PRO A 233 20.09 -15.43 12.47
CA PRO A 233 18.64 -15.38 12.63
C PRO A 233 18.21 -14.22 13.55
N PRO A 234 17.10 -13.51 13.25
CA PRO A 234 16.61 -12.45 14.13
C PRO A 234 16.27 -12.99 15.53
N ALA A 235 16.78 -12.33 16.57
CA ALA A 235 16.40 -12.63 17.94
C ALA A 235 14.99 -12.09 18.24
N LEU A 236 14.13 -12.96 18.80
CA LEU A 236 12.82 -12.60 19.32
C LEU A 236 12.87 -12.66 20.85
N PHE A 237 12.61 -11.53 21.50
CA PHE A 237 12.63 -11.41 22.97
C PHE A 237 11.21 -11.42 23.53
N CYS A 238 11.04 -12.07 24.68
CA CYS A 238 9.82 -12.03 25.50
C CYS A 238 10.22 -11.78 26.95
N ASP A 239 9.42 -10.99 27.67
CA ASP A 239 9.51 -10.81 29.12
C ASP A 239 8.72 -11.89 29.90
N ASN A 240 7.79 -12.58 29.25
CA ASN A 240 6.99 -13.64 29.84
C ASN A 240 7.65 -15.03 29.66
N ILE A 241 8.32 -15.49 30.72
CA ILE A 241 8.99 -16.81 30.80
C ILE A 241 8.03 -17.97 30.48
N SER A 242 6.78 -17.93 30.96
CA SER A 242 5.79 -18.98 30.70
C SER A 242 5.39 -19.03 29.22
N ALA A 243 5.31 -17.89 28.54
CA ALA A 243 5.08 -17.84 27.10
C ALA A 243 6.28 -18.37 26.30
N LEU A 244 7.51 -18.10 26.77
CA LEU A 244 8.73 -18.65 26.20
C LEU A 244 8.79 -20.18 26.30
N HIS A 245 8.41 -20.77 27.45
CA HIS A 245 8.34 -22.22 27.60
C HIS A 245 7.34 -22.88 26.63
N LEU A 246 6.19 -22.24 26.37
CA LEU A 246 5.22 -22.72 25.37
C LEU A 246 5.78 -22.69 23.94
N THR A 247 6.66 -21.74 23.59
CA THR A 247 7.30 -21.73 22.26
C THR A 247 8.36 -22.82 22.07
N ILE A 248 8.95 -23.33 23.16
CA ILE A 248 10.02 -24.34 23.12
C ILE A 248 9.43 -25.77 23.13
N ASN A 249 8.27 -25.99 23.77
CA ASN A 249 7.63 -27.30 23.88
C ASN A 249 6.17 -27.28 23.38
N PRO A 250 5.90 -27.72 22.13
CA PRO A 250 4.55 -27.70 21.54
C PRO A 250 3.58 -28.77 22.10
N VAL A 251 3.95 -29.48 23.17
CA VAL A 251 3.24 -30.67 23.68
C VAL A 251 2.24 -30.33 24.80
N PHE A 252 2.27 -29.13 25.37
CA PHE A 252 1.29 -28.70 26.38
C PHE A 252 0.16 -27.87 25.75
N PRO A 253 -1.09 -28.37 25.73
CA PRO A 253 -2.25 -27.54 25.46
C PRO A 253 -2.40 -26.51 26.58
N ALA A 254 -2.72 -25.26 26.24
CA ALA A 254 -3.09 -24.27 27.23
C ALA A 254 -4.39 -24.68 27.94
N ALA A 255 -4.33 -24.83 29.27
CA ALA A 255 -5.46 -25.03 30.16
C ALA A 255 -5.93 -23.68 30.74
#